data_AF-A0A7Y6Y9D5-F1
#
_entry.id   AF-A0A7Y6Y9D5-F1
#
_cell.length_a   1.000
_cell.length_b   1.000
_cell.length_c   1.000
_cell.angle_alpha   90.00
_cell.angle_beta   90.00
_cell.angle_gamma   90.00
#
_symmetry.space_group_name_H-M   'P 1'
#
loop_
_entity.id
_entity.type
_entity.pdbx_description
1 polymer ?
#
loop_
_entity_poly.entity_id
_entity_poly.type
_entity_poly.pdbx_seq_one_letter_code
_entity_poly.pdbx_strand_id
1 'polypeptide(L)'
;MNSTFRDSVTKQWLTHDLFLETTTQLGTAVYTLRDEDVVKDGKTYPSLGRLYVESDDPTEYTFATQHLGGWAHWKYLKANATSRIKNLITEWKIELEAKLVSRSIKQIAGVAADGSVQASRWLAERSWKPTKRGRPSKEEIEGERKFQARLEDEISDDLERIKKH
;
A
#
# COMPACT_ATOMS: atom_id res chain seq x y z
N MET A 1 0.47 -29.67 -10.83
CA MET A 1 1.00 -28.48 -10.12
C MET A 1 -0.12 -27.47 -9.97
N ASN A 2 -0.50 -27.17 -8.71
CA ASN A 2 -1.53 -26.26 -8.19
C ASN A 2 -2.91 -26.28 -8.86
N SER A 3 -3.69 -27.34 -8.61
CA SER A 3 -5.13 -27.38 -8.94
C SER A 3 -6.00 -26.53 -8.00
N THR A 4 -5.42 -25.92 -6.97
CA THR A 4 -6.14 -25.20 -5.91
C THR A 4 -6.89 -23.96 -6.41
N PHE A 5 -6.34 -23.27 -7.41
CA PHE A 5 -6.88 -21.98 -7.89
C PHE A 5 -7.69 -22.10 -9.18
N ARG A 6 -7.91 -23.33 -9.66
CA ARG A 6 -8.67 -23.57 -10.89
C ARG A 6 -9.92 -24.37 -10.57
N ASP A 7 -10.99 -24.01 -11.25
CA ASP A 7 -12.23 -24.76 -11.20
C ASP A 7 -12.00 -26.19 -11.69
N SER A 8 -12.58 -27.16 -10.98
CA SER A 8 -12.32 -28.58 -11.23
C SER A 8 -12.88 -29.06 -12.57
N VAL A 9 -13.95 -28.42 -13.08
CA VAL A 9 -14.66 -28.80 -14.30
C VAL A 9 -14.16 -27.98 -15.49
N THR A 10 -14.28 -26.66 -15.41
CA THR A 10 -13.98 -25.72 -16.49
C THR A 10 -12.49 -25.42 -16.65
N LYS A 11 -11.68 -25.75 -15.63
CA LYS A 11 -10.24 -25.42 -15.53
C LYS A 11 -9.94 -23.92 -15.58
N GLN A 12 -10.95 -23.06 -15.51
CA GLN A 12 -10.78 -21.61 -15.42
C GLN A 12 -10.25 -21.20 -14.05
N TRP A 13 -9.67 -20.01 -13.96
CA TRP A 13 -9.22 -19.46 -12.69
C TRP A 13 -10.41 -19.09 -11.81
N LEU A 14 -10.32 -19.43 -10.52
CA LEU A 14 -11.32 -19.07 -9.53
C LEU A 14 -11.22 -17.57 -9.20
N THR A 15 -12.32 -16.85 -9.29
CA THR A 15 -12.39 -15.45 -8.88
C THR A 15 -13.32 -15.28 -7.68
N HIS A 16 -14.58 -15.65 -7.87
CA HIS A 16 -15.61 -15.56 -6.84
C HIS A 16 -15.49 -16.68 -5.80
N ASP A 17 -15.30 -17.92 -6.24
CA ASP A 17 -15.26 -19.07 -5.33
C ASP A 17 -13.93 -19.23 -4.58
N LEU A 18 -12.99 -18.31 -4.81
CA LEU A 18 -11.74 -18.23 -4.08
C LEU A 18 -11.94 -17.81 -2.61
N PHE A 19 -13.05 -17.13 -2.30
CA PHE A 19 -13.27 -16.49 -1.00
C PHE A 19 -14.44 -17.11 -0.22
N LEU A 20 -14.27 -17.20 1.10
CA LEU A 20 -15.26 -17.74 2.04
C LEU A 20 -16.61 -17.02 1.98
N GLU A 21 -16.61 -15.70 1.77
CA GLU A 21 -17.81 -14.86 1.79
C GLU A 21 -18.64 -14.93 0.50
N THR A 22 -18.05 -15.43 -0.57
CA THR A 22 -18.67 -15.43 -1.89
C THR A 22 -18.86 -16.83 -2.45
N THR A 23 -18.00 -17.78 -2.09
CA THR A 23 -18.12 -19.15 -2.63
C THR A 23 -19.48 -19.77 -2.39
N THR A 24 -20.00 -20.45 -3.41
CA THR A 24 -21.18 -21.32 -3.27
C THR A 24 -20.82 -22.72 -2.78
N GLN A 25 -19.52 -23.07 -2.84
CA GLN A 25 -18.99 -24.38 -2.45
C GLN A 25 -17.82 -24.17 -1.48
N LEU A 26 -18.03 -24.37 -0.18
CA LEU A 26 -16.99 -24.11 0.85
C LEU A 26 -15.65 -24.82 0.60
N GLY A 27 -15.65 -25.93 -0.15
CA GLY A 27 -14.45 -26.68 -0.51
C GLY A 27 -13.47 -25.95 -1.46
N THR A 28 -13.93 -24.98 -2.24
CA THR A 28 -13.09 -24.21 -3.17
C THR A 28 -12.49 -22.95 -2.56
N ALA A 29 -13.06 -22.46 -1.45
CA ALA A 29 -12.52 -21.28 -0.77
C ALA A 29 -11.13 -21.56 -0.20
N VAL A 30 -10.22 -20.62 -0.49
CA VAL A 30 -8.85 -20.60 0.00
C VAL A 30 -8.64 -19.43 0.95
N TYR A 31 -9.28 -18.29 0.67
CA TYR A 31 -9.07 -17.04 1.39
C TYR A 31 -10.35 -16.51 2.01
N THR A 32 -10.21 -15.51 2.88
CA THR A 32 -11.30 -14.62 3.31
C THR A 32 -11.06 -13.22 2.75
N LEU A 33 -12.15 -12.50 2.51
CA LEU A 33 -12.17 -11.07 2.20
C LEU A 33 -12.17 -10.18 3.45
N ARG A 34 -12.17 -10.76 4.66
CA ARG A 34 -12.04 -10.00 5.91
C ARG A 34 -10.62 -9.52 6.11
N ASP A 35 -10.45 -8.56 7.01
CA ASP A 35 -9.15 -7.96 7.33
C ASP A 35 -8.23 -8.95 8.08
N GLU A 36 -8.83 -9.91 8.79
CA GLU A 36 -8.12 -10.91 9.59
C GLU A 36 -8.42 -12.33 9.10
N ASP A 37 -7.55 -13.26 9.46
CA ASP A 37 -7.72 -14.69 9.17
C ASP A 37 -8.97 -15.23 9.87
N VAL A 38 -9.76 -16.04 9.18
CA VAL A 38 -11.01 -16.61 9.70
C VAL A 38 -10.85 -18.11 9.91
N VAL A 39 -11.19 -18.59 11.10
CA VAL A 39 -11.31 -20.03 11.36
C VAL A 39 -12.77 -20.44 11.22
N LYS A 40 -13.06 -21.39 10.34
CA LYS A 40 -14.40 -21.98 10.16
C LYS A 40 -14.28 -23.48 9.95
N ASP A 41 -15.06 -24.25 10.69
CA ASP A 41 -15.10 -25.73 10.60
C ASP A 41 -13.71 -26.38 10.72
N GLY A 42 -12.85 -25.84 11.59
CA GLY A 42 -11.48 -26.31 11.82
C GLY A 42 -10.48 -25.96 10.71
N LYS A 43 -10.90 -25.26 9.65
CA LYS A 43 -10.03 -24.74 8.59
C LYS A 43 -9.78 -23.24 8.79
N THR A 44 -8.53 -22.83 8.63
CA THR A 44 -8.14 -21.41 8.65
C THR A 44 -8.11 -20.87 7.22
N TYR A 45 -8.74 -19.72 7.01
CA TYR A 45 -8.80 -18.98 5.77
C TYR A 45 -8.03 -17.68 5.95
N PRO A 46 -6.83 -17.55 5.38
CA PRO A 46 -6.05 -16.33 5.53
C PRO A 46 -6.69 -15.14 4.82
N SER A 47 -6.54 -13.95 5.39
CA SER A 47 -6.98 -12.70 4.76
C SER A 47 -6.13 -12.40 3.53
N LEU A 48 -6.75 -12.36 2.34
CA LEU A 48 -6.00 -12.04 1.12
C LEU A 48 -5.54 -10.57 1.10
N GLY A 49 -6.32 -9.67 1.70
CA GLY A 49 -5.97 -8.26 1.82
C GLY A 49 -4.75 -8.03 2.70
N ARG A 50 -4.73 -8.67 3.87
CA ARG A 50 -3.56 -8.67 4.76
C ARG A 50 -2.31 -9.18 4.03
N LEU A 51 -2.41 -10.33 3.35
CA LEU A 51 -1.30 -10.90 2.58
C LEU A 51 -0.84 -9.97 1.43
N TYR A 52 -1.76 -9.25 0.79
CA TYR A 52 -1.43 -8.24 -0.22
C TYR A 52 -0.58 -7.12 0.37
N VAL A 53 -1.01 -6.53 1.50
CA VAL A 53 -0.29 -5.42 2.15
C VAL A 53 1.04 -5.89 2.77
N GLU A 54 1.10 -7.12 3.28
CA GLU A 54 2.32 -7.75 3.81
C GLU A 54 3.36 -8.04 2.73
N SER A 55 2.95 -8.21 1.47
CA SER A 55 3.89 -8.47 0.37
C SER A 55 4.89 -7.34 0.14
N ASP A 56 4.58 -6.11 0.62
CA ASP A 56 5.44 -4.93 0.51
C ASP A 56 5.91 -4.63 -0.92
N ASP A 57 5.14 -5.07 -1.91
CA ASP A 57 5.48 -5.01 -3.32
C ASP A 57 4.42 -4.21 -4.10
N PRO A 58 4.69 -2.92 -4.42
CA PRO A 58 3.76 -2.10 -5.19
C PRO A 58 3.58 -2.57 -6.64
N THR A 59 4.43 -3.47 -7.14
CA THR A 59 4.28 -4.10 -8.46
C THR A 59 3.34 -5.31 -8.44
N GLU A 60 2.98 -5.79 -7.25
CA GLU A 60 2.06 -6.91 -6.99
C GLU A 60 2.58 -8.28 -7.48
N TYR A 61 3.81 -8.35 -8.00
CA TYR A 61 4.36 -9.57 -8.58
C TYR A 61 4.63 -10.64 -7.52
N THR A 62 5.23 -10.21 -6.41
CA THR A 62 5.54 -11.07 -5.26
C THR A 62 4.26 -11.64 -4.65
N PHE A 63 3.27 -10.78 -4.44
CA PHE A 63 1.93 -11.20 -4.00
C PHE A 63 1.32 -12.26 -4.93
N ALA A 64 1.32 -12.00 -6.25
CA ALA A 64 0.72 -12.90 -7.22
C ALA A 64 1.41 -14.27 -7.28
N THR A 65 2.73 -14.32 -7.10
CA THR A 65 3.51 -15.56 -7.20
C THR A 65 3.55 -16.37 -5.91
N GLN A 66 3.44 -15.71 -4.75
CA GLN A 66 3.47 -16.38 -3.44
C GLN A 66 2.07 -16.82 -2.96
N HIS A 67 1.03 -16.03 -3.22
CA HIS A 67 -0.31 -16.26 -2.67
C HIS A 67 -1.35 -16.67 -3.72
N LEU A 68 -1.04 -16.61 -5.01
CA LEU A 68 -1.97 -16.98 -6.06
C LEU A 68 -1.32 -17.96 -7.05
N GLY A 69 -2.06 -18.38 -8.08
CA GLY A 69 -1.54 -19.16 -9.21
C GLY A 69 -0.58 -18.40 -10.14
N GLY A 70 0.12 -17.39 -9.64
CA GLY A 70 1.03 -16.53 -10.39
C GLY A 70 0.38 -15.30 -11.02
N TRP A 71 1.19 -14.54 -11.75
CA TRP A 71 0.77 -13.28 -12.40
C TRP A 71 -0.45 -13.44 -13.33
N ALA A 72 -0.53 -14.56 -14.05
CA ALA A 72 -1.68 -14.84 -14.92
C ALA A 72 -2.99 -14.97 -14.13
N HIS A 73 -2.96 -15.62 -12.96
CA HIS A 73 -4.12 -15.72 -12.09
C HIS A 73 -4.50 -14.34 -11.54
N TRP A 74 -3.52 -13.56 -11.07
CA TRP A 74 -3.79 -12.22 -10.54
C TRP A 74 -4.39 -11.27 -11.56
N LYS A 75 -3.86 -11.23 -12.80
CA LYS A 75 -4.47 -10.46 -13.89
C LYS A 75 -5.90 -10.90 -14.18
N TYR A 76 -6.16 -12.22 -14.16
CA TYR A 76 -7.50 -12.74 -14.39
C TYR A 76 -8.46 -12.34 -13.27
N LEU A 77 -8.03 -12.40 -12.00
CA LEU A 77 -8.82 -11.96 -10.85
C LEU A 77 -9.17 -10.47 -10.96
N LYS A 78 -8.19 -9.60 -11.20
CA LYS A 78 -8.43 -8.16 -11.38
C LYS A 78 -9.41 -7.84 -12.51
N ALA A 79 -9.37 -8.59 -13.61
CA ALA A 79 -10.25 -8.38 -14.75
C ALA A 79 -11.67 -8.92 -14.51
N ASN A 80 -11.80 -10.11 -13.92
CA ASN A 80 -13.04 -10.89 -13.92
C ASN A 80 -13.73 -11.01 -12.56
N ALA A 81 -13.14 -10.49 -11.48
CA ALA A 81 -13.80 -10.45 -10.18
C ALA A 81 -15.03 -9.53 -10.19
N THR A 82 -15.92 -9.74 -9.22
CA THR A 82 -17.09 -8.88 -8.99
C THR A 82 -16.66 -7.46 -8.61
N SER A 83 -17.54 -6.48 -8.79
CA SER A 83 -17.29 -5.08 -8.41
C SER A 83 -16.89 -4.95 -6.94
N ARG A 84 -17.51 -5.73 -6.04
CA ARG A 84 -17.17 -5.74 -4.61
C ARG A 84 -15.70 -6.11 -4.37
N ILE A 85 -15.22 -7.19 -5.00
CA ILE A 85 -13.82 -7.65 -4.84
C ILE A 85 -12.85 -6.64 -5.47
N LYS A 86 -13.21 -6.07 -6.62
CA LYS A 86 -12.39 -5.04 -7.27
C LYS A 86 -12.21 -3.78 -6.40
N ASN A 87 -13.27 -3.38 -5.68
CA ASN A 87 -13.20 -2.27 -4.75
C ASN A 87 -12.25 -2.58 -3.59
N LEU A 88 -12.35 -3.77 -2.99
CA LEU A 88 -11.44 -4.21 -1.93
C LEU A 88 -9.97 -4.23 -2.39
N ILE A 89 -9.70 -4.76 -3.59
CA ILE A 89 -8.34 -4.74 -4.17
C ILE A 89 -7.81 -3.30 -4.31
N THR A 90 -8.69 -2.35 -4.64
CA THR A 90 -8.33 -0.93 -4.72
C THR A 90 -7.98 -0.37 -3.34
N GLU A 91 -8.74 -0.73 -2.30
CA GLU A 91 -8.46 -0.32 -0.92
C GLU A 91 -7.15 -0.90 -0.41
N TRP A 92 -6.86 -2.18 -0.67
CA TRP A 92 -5.59 -2.82 -0.29
C TRP A 92 -4.39 -2.14 -0.95
N LYS A 93 -4.54 -1.69 -2.21
CA LYS A 93 -3.51 -0.93 -2.90
C LYS A 93 -3.26 0.42 -2.24
N ILE A 94 -4.32 1.14 -1.88
CA ILE A 94 -4.22 2.42 -1.16
C ILE A 94 -3.54 2.22 0.19
N GLU A 95 -3.88 1.16 0.92
CA GLU A 95 -3.27 0.82 2.20
C GLU A 95 -1.78 0.47 2.05
N LEU A 96 -1.42 -0.34 1.05
CA LEU A 96 -0.02 -0.67 0.76
C LEU A 96 0.79 0.59 0.42
N GLU A 97 0.25 1.48 -0.41
CA GLU A 97 0.89 2.76 -0.72
C GLU A 97 1.09 3.61 0.54
N ALA A 98 0.07 3.71 1.42
CA ALA A 98 0.18 4.42 2.69
C ALA A 98 1.24 3.79 3.62
N LYS A 99 1.30 2.45 3.70
CA LYS A 99 2.31 1.71 4.47
C LYS A 99 3.72 2.00 3.97
N LEU A 100 3.93 1.95 2.64
CA LEU A 100 5.23 2.22 2.02
C LEU A 100 5.66 3.68 2.24
N VAL A 101 4.76 4.63 2.06
CA VAL A 101 5.03 6.05 2.33
C VAL A 101 5.37 6.27 3.81
N SER A 102 4.61 5.67 4.74
CA SER A 102 4.89 5.75 6.17
C SER A 102 6.29 5.22 6.52
N ARG A 103 6.67 4.08 5.94
CA ARG A 103 8.01 3.49 6.11
C ARG A 103 9.10 4.43 5.60
N SER A 104 8.95 4.98 4.39
CA SER A 104 9.91 5.90 3.80
C SER A 104 10.08 7.17 4.64
N ILE A 105 8.97 7.76 5.12
CA ILE A 105 9.01 8.94 5.99
C ILE A 105 9.79 8.64 7.27
N LYS A 106 9.56 7.48 7.91
CA LYS A 106 10.30 7.07 9.11
C LYS A 106 11.80 6.90 8.84
N GLN A 107 12.16 6.35 7.69
CA GLN A 107 13.57 6.23 7.29
C GLN A 107 14.23 7.60 7.09
N ILE A 108 13.55 8.51 6.39
CA ILE A 108 14.03 9.88 6.19
C ILE A 108 14.15 10.61 7.53
N ALA A 109 13.22 10.39 8.47
CA ALA A 109 13.30 10.94 9.82
C ALA A 109 14.55 10.45 10.58
N GLY A 110 14.93 9.18 10.42
CA GLY A 110 16.21 8.68 10.95
C GLY A 110 17.41 9.41 10.35
N VAL A 111 17.45 9.53 9.03
CA VAL A 111 18.53 10.23 8.30
C VAL A 111 18.62 11.72 8.69
N ALA A 112 17.49 12.37 8.92
CA ALA A 112 17.41 13.74 9.42
C ALA A 112 17.99 13.86 10.84
N ALA A 113 17.66 12.92 11.73
CA ALA A 113 18.19 12.88 13.10
C ALA A 113 19.71 12.66 13.13
N ASP A 114 20.26 11.95 12.14
CA ASP A 114 21.71 11.75 11.97
C ASP A 114 22.43 12.98 11.36
N GLY A 115 21.73 14.09 11.14
CA GLY A 115 22.29 15.38 10.72
C GLY A 115 22.16 15.69 9.22
N SER A 116 21.38 14.93 8.45
CA SER A 116 21.13 15.27 7.05
C SER A 116 20.17 16.46 6.93
N VAL A 117 20.73 17.62 6.58
CA VAL A 117 19.97 18.85 6.33
C VAL A 117 18.95 18.66 5.20
N GLN A 118 19.27 17.91 4.15
CA GLN A 118 18.34 17.64 3.05
C GLN A 118 17.12 16.84 3.52
N ALA A 119 17.32 15.84 4.39
CA ALA A 119 16.23 15.06 4.96
C ALA A 119 15.36 15.90 5.91
N SER A 120 15.99 16.72 6.78
CA SER A 120 15.29 17.66 7.65
C SER A 120 14.44 18.65 6.87
N ARG A 121 14.98 19.20 5.77
CA ARG A 121 14.25 20.09 4.85
C ARG A 121 13.04 19.38 4.24
N TRP A 122 13.26 18.22 3.63
CA TRP A 122 12.19 17.44 2.99
C TRP A 122 11.05 17.10 3.96
N LEU A 123 11.38 16.79 5.22
CA LEU A 123 10.38 16.50 6.26
C LEU A 123 9.59 17.75 6.65
N ALA A 124 10.29 18.87 6.86
CA ALA A 124 9.66 20.12 7.23
C ALA A 124 8.73 20.64 6.12
N GLU A 125 9.16 20.53 4.85
CA GLU A 125 8.39 20.89 3.67
C GLU A 125 7.18 19.96 3.39
N ARG A 126 7.05 18.85 4.13
CA ARG A 126 6.00 17.84 3.94
C ARG A 126 5.90 17.31 2.51
N SER A 127 7.03 17.16 1.83
CA SER A 127 7.10 16.87 0.40
C SER A 127 6.48 15.53 -0.03
N TRP A 128 6.09 14.66 0.92
CA TRP A 128 5.33 13.42 0.66
C TRP A 128 3.85 13.66 0.35
N LYS A 129 3.30 14.84 0.66
CA LYS A 129 1.91 15.14 0.33
C LYS A 129 1.82 15.52 -1.15
N PRO A 130 0.96 14.87 -1.96
CA PRO A 130 0.73 15.34 -3.31
C PRO A 130 0.20 16.77 -3.27
N THR A 131 0.76 17.63 -4.11
CA THR A 131 0.24 18.99 -4.29
C THR A 131 -1.18 18.88 -4.84
N LYS A 132 -2.18 19.38 -4.09
CA LYS A 132 -3.58 19.36 -4.53
C LYS A 132 -3.67 20.02 -5.92
N ARG A 133 -4.21 19.30 -6.91
CA ARG A 133 -4.64 19.89 -8.19
C ARG A 133 -5.89 20.75 -7.92
N GLY A 134 -5.66 22.04 -7.66
CA GLY A 134 -6.66 23.06 -7.42
C GLY A 134 -6.00 24.26 -6.74
N ARG A 135 -6.40 25.49 -7.09
CA ARG A 135 -5.81 26.71 -6.52
C ARG A 135 -5.93 26.64 -5.00
N PRO A 136 -4.82 26.60 -4.24
CA PRO A 136 -4.88 26.62 -2.78
C PRO A 136 -5.54 27.92 -2.32
N SER A 137 -6.23 27.90 -1.19
CA SER A 137 -6.83 29.12 -0.65
C SER A 137 -5.75 30.16 -0.35
N LYS A 138 -6.08 31.46 -0.40
CA LYS A 138 -5.10 32.52 -0.11
C LYS A 138 -4.44 32.35 1.27
N GLU A 139 -5.19 31.86 2.25
CA GLU A 139 -4.72 31.62 3.61
C GLU A 139 -3.76 30.43 3.70
N GLU A 140 -4.03 29.34 2.96
CA GLU A 140 -3.09 28.22 2.85
C GLU A 140 -1.79 28.65 2.15
N ILE A 141 -1.86 29.47 1.09
CA ILE A 141 -0.66 29.98 0.39
C ILE A 141 0.16 30.89 1.31
N GLU A 142 -0.48 31.82 2.01
CA GLU A 142 0.19 32.76 2.91
C GLU A 142 0.84 32.03 4.10
N GLY A 143 0.13 31.05 4.67
CA GLY A 143 0.62 30.21 5.76
C GLY A 143 1.81 29.34 5.34
N GLU A 144 1.69 28.65 4.21
CA GLU A 144 2.77 27.84 3.64
C GLU A 144 3.97 28.72 3.30
N ARG A 145 3.78 29.89 2.66
CA ARG A 145 4.87 30.80 2.31
C ARG A 145 5.62 31.33 3.54
N LYS A 146 4.90 31.69 4.60
CA LYS A 146 5.51 32.15 5.86
C LYS A 146 6.26 31.03 6.56
N PHE A 147 5.75 29.80 6.51
CA PHE A 147 6.39 28.64 7.08
C PHE A 147 7.68 28.28 6.31
N GLN A 148 7.62 28.28 4.98
CA GLN A 148 8.76 28.01 4.10
C GLN A 148 9.89 29.04 4.26
N ALA A 149 9.56 30.33 4.35
CA ALA A 149 10.56 31.38 4.57
C ALA A 149 11.31 31.20 5.90
N ARG A 150 10.62 30.86 6.99
CA ARG A 150 11.25 30.59 8.29
C ARG A 150 12.16 29.36 8.25
N LEU A 151 11.72 28.33 7.53
CA LEU A 151 12.47 27.10 7.38
C LEU A 151 13.78 27.30 6.59
N GLU A 152 13.76 28.11 5.53
CA GLU A 152 14.98 28.44 4.77
C GLU A 152 15.99 29.22 5.61
N ASP A 153 15.55 30.18 6.42
CA ASP A 153 16.42 30.93 7.33
C ASP A 153 17.09 29.99 8.35
N GLU A 154 16.32 29.13 9.02
CA GLU A 154 16.85 28.19 10.03
C GLU A 154 17.83 27.16 9.44
N ILE A 155 17.53 26.64 8.24
CA ILE A 155 18.41 25.69 7.54
C ILE A 155 19.69 26.36 7.05
N SER A 156 19.59 27.59 6.54
CA SER A 156 20.75 28.35 6.08
C SER A 156 21.72 28.60 7.22
N ASP A 157 21.21 29.03 8.37
CA ASP A 157 22.01 29.27 9.57
C ASP A 157 22.71 28.01 10.07
N ASP A 158 22.05 26.85 10.00
CA ASP A 158 22.64 25.58 10.44
C ASP A 158 23.71 25.06 9.46
N LEU A 159 23.50 25.24 8.15
CA LEU A 159 24.50 24.93 7.11
C LEU A 159 25.76 25.81 7.25
N GLU A 160 25.61 27.09 7.60
CA GLU A 160 26.73 28.00 7.83
C GLU A 160 27.54 27.63 9.08
N ARG A 161 26.90 27.09 10.12
CA ARG A 161 27.58 26.59 11.33
C ARG A 161 28.38 25.33 11.07
N ILE A 162 27.84 24.39 10.29
CA ILE A 162 28.53 23.14 9.93
C ILE A 162 29.77 23.42 9.05
N LYS A 163 29.72 24.41 8.17
CA LYS A 163 30.88 24.80 7.31
C LYS A 163 32.06 25.43 8.05
N LYS A 164 31.88 25.87 9.29
CA LYS A 164 32.91 26.58 10.09
C LYS A 164 33.70 25.65 11.02
N HIS A 165 33.45 24.34 11.00
CA HIS A 165 34.22 23.30 11.67
C HIS A 165 34.83 22.34 10.64
#